data_AF-A0A7S3UJU7-F1
#
_entry.id   AF-A0A7S3UJU7-F1
#
_cell.length_a   1.000
_cell.length_b   1.000
_cell.length_c   1.000
_cell.angle_alpha   90.00
_cell.angle_beta   90.00
_cell.angle_gamma   90.00
#
_symmetry.space_group_name_H-M   'P 1'
#
loop_
_entity.id
_entity.type
_entity.pdbx_description
1 polymer ?
#
loop_
_entity_poly.entity_id
_entity_poly.type
_entity_poly.pdbx_seq_one_letter_code
_entity_poly.pdbx_strand_id
1 'polypeptide(L)'
;MLLPVAILAQVCGKSSAQATAFSTAMAEEDFYVRYYVGHKGKFGHEFLEFEFRPDGRLRYANNSNYKNDTMIRKEAYVSPAALKELKRIIEDSQVMSEDDNNWPTPDRVGRQELEVMCNGTHISFTTSKTGPNQHRAHPSASNSPLSGEELLRKGGHCRLRVGNRLDPKMQADQREDE
;
A
#
# COMPACT_ATOMS: atom_id res chain seq x y z
N MET A 1 49.41 7.38 -52.43
CA MET A 1 47.93 7.40 -52.33
C MET A 1 47.54 6.07 -51.70
N LEU A 2 46.80 5.88 -50.61
CA LEU A 2 46.12 6.69 -49.60
C LEU A 2 45.96 5.76 -48.35
N LEU A 3 45.80 6.36 -47.18
CA LEU A 3 45.78 5.80 -45.82
C LEU A 3 44.66 4.76 -45.51
N PRO A 4 44.76 4.01 -44.37
CA PRO A 4 43.86 2.92 -43.98
C PRO A 4 42.55 3.43 -43.34
N VAL A 5 41.44 2.74 -43.60
CA VAL A 5 40.12 3.07 -43.04
C VAL A 5 39.90 2.30 -41.73
N ALA A 6 40.44 2.85 -40.64
CA ALA A 6 39.75 2.81 -39.36
C ALA A 6 38.85 4.06 -39.29
N ILE A 7 37.65 3.94 -38.70
CA ILE A 7 36.73 4.97 -38.16
C ILE A 7 35.29 4.55 -38.48
N LEU A 8 34.56 4.04 -37.49
CA LEU A 8 33.40 4.74 -36.87
C LEU A 8 32.73 3.84 -35.80
N ALA A 9 33.44 3.54 -34.72
CA ALA A 9 32.84 3.03 -33.48
C ALA A 9 32.96 4.13 -32.42
N GLN A 10 32.06 5.11 -32.45
CA GLN A 10 31.91 6.08 -31.35
C GLN A 10 30.56 6.81 -31.43
N VAL A 11 29.47 6.14 -31.05
CA VAL A 11 28.31 6.82 -30.43
C VAL A 11 27.77 5.92 -29.32
N CYS A 12 27.62 6.53 -28.14
CA CYS A 12 27.05 5.99 -26.91
C CYS A 12 28.01 5.18 -26.01
N GLY A 13 29.08 5.84 -25.59
CA GLY A 13 29.71 5.54 -24.30
C GLY A 13 28.76 5.91 -23.15
N LYS A 14 27.91 4.97 -22.74
CA LYS A 14 27.33 4.98 -21.39
C LYS A 14 28.19 4.03 -20.55
N SER A 15 29.04 4.63 -19.73
CA SER A 15 29.85 3.94 -18.72
C SER A 15 28.98 2.94 -17.95
N SER A 16 29.47 1.72 -17.77
CA SER A 16 28.86 0.71 -16.90
C SER A 16 28.63 1.22 -15.48
N ALA A 17 29.39 2.23 -15.04
CA ALA A 17 29.20 2.91 -13.76
C ALA A 17 27.85 3.64 -13.66
N GLN A 18 27.27 4.10 -14.78
CA GLN A 18 25.98 4.77 -14.77
C GLN A 18 24.83 3.77 -14.57
N ALA A 19 24.92 2.57 -15.18
CA ALA A 19 23.95 1.49 -14.97
C ALA A 19 23.98 0.97 -13.51
N THR A 20 25.17 0.87 -12.90
CA THR A 20 25.31 0.50 -11.49
C THR A 20 24.82 1.61 -10.55
N ALA A 21 25.08 2.89 -10.86
CA ALA A 21 24.62 4.02 -10.05
C ALA A 21 23.08 4.19 -10.07
N PHE A 22 22.42 3.91 -11.20
CA PHE A 22 20.95 3.84 -11.25
C PHE A 22 20.39 2.70 -10.41
N SER A 23 21.11 1.58 -10.32
CA SER A 23 20.72 0.44 -9.48
C SER A 23 20.86 0.72 -7.98
N THR A 24 21.82 1.56 -7.58
CA THR A 24 22.04 1.92 -6.17
C THR A 24 21.10 3.03 -5.70
N ALA A 25 20.79 4.01 -6.56
CA ALA A 25 19.87 5.10 -6.20
C ALA A 25 18.39 4.65 -6.08
N MET A 26 17.96 3.65 -6.87
CA MET A 26 16.62 3.06 -6.69
C MET A 26 16.53 2.10 -5.49
N ALA A 27 17.66 1.67 -4.93
CA ALA A 27 17.69 0.72 -3.83
C ALA A 27 17.54 1.38 -2.44
N GLU A 28 17.64 2.71 -2.33
CA GLU A 28 17.49 3.43 -1.06
C GLU A 28 16.08 4.01 -0.82
N GLU A 29 15.22 4.05 -1.83
CA GLU A 29 13.85 4.53 -1.65
C GLU A 29 12.95 3.36 -1.23
N ASP A 30 12.80 3.18 0.08
CA ASP A 30 11.84 2.22 0.65
C ASP A 30 10.44 2.46 0.06
N PHE A 31 10.03 1.56 -0.83
CA PHE A 31 8.72 1.57 -1.48
C PHE A 31 7.96 0.28 -1.20
N TYR A 32 6.82 0.43 -0.53
CA TYR A 32 5.93 -0.66 -0.15
C TYR A 32 4.49 -0.22 -0.33
N VAL A 33 3.65 -1.09 -0.89
CA VAL A 33 2.21 -0.89 -0.94
C VAL A 33 1.53 -2.21 -0.59
N ARG A 34 0.53 -2.15 0.29
CA ARG A 34 -0.39 -3.25 0.53
C ARG A 34 -1.81 -2.72 0.58
N TYR A 35 -2.71 -3.43 -0.10
CA TYR A 35 -4.13 -3.15 -0.03
C TYR A 35 -4.88 -4.43 0.31
N TYR A 36 -5.77 -4.33 1.28
CA TYR A 36 -6.67 -5.39 1.69
C TYR A 36 -8.10 -4.87 1.64
N VAL A 37 -9.02 -5.71 1.13
CA VAL A 37 -10.46 -5.51 1.26
C VAL A 37 -11.11 -6.84 1.58
N GLY A 38 -11.97 -6.87 2.58
CA GLY A 38 -12.64 -8.11 2.94
C GLY A 38 -13.78 -7.93 3.92
N HIS A 39 -14.54 -8.99 4.11
CA HIS A 39 -15.62 -9.05 5.07
C HIS A 39 -15.81 -10.47 5.59
N LYS A 40 -16.31 -10.59 6.81
CA LYS A 40 -16.69 -11.88 7.41
C LYS A 40 -18.21 -11.97 7.41
N GLY A 41 -18.75 -12.72 6.45
CA GLY A 41 -20.18 -12.93 6.26
C GLY A 41 -20.64 -14.29 6.79
N LYS A 42 -21.93 -14.61 6.57
CA LYS A 42 -22.51 -15.92 6.90
C LYS A 42 -21.81 -17.09 6.19
N PHE A 43 -21.19 -16.81 5.03
CA PHE A 43 -20.56 -17.81 4.17
C PHE A 43 -19.03 -17.85 4.35
N GLY A 44 -18.52 -17.32 5.47
CA GLY A 44 -17.10 -17.31 5.79
C GLY A 44 -16.44 -15.95 5.50
N HIS A 45 -15.13 -16.00 5.31
CA HIS A 45 -14.30 -14.81 5.12
C HIS A 45 -13.94 -14.65 3.65
N GLU A 46 -14.50 -13.63 3.02
CA GLU A 46 -14.16 -13.25 1.65
C GLU A 46 -13.24 -12.03 1.67
N PHE A 47 -12.15 -12.08 0.92
CA PHE A 47 -11.19 -10.98 0.82
C PHE A 47 -10.41 -10.98 -0.49
N LEU A 48 -9.85 -9.82 -0.81
CA LEU A 48 -8.82 -9.62 -1.82
C LEU A 48 -7.69 -8.84 -1.16
N GLU A 49 -6.46 -9.28 -1.38
CA GLU A 49 -5.25 -8.62 -0.90
C GLU A 49 -4.18 -8.62 -1.98
N PHE A 50 -3.47 -7.50 -2.12
CA PHE A 50 -2.23 -7.46 -2.87
C PHE A 50 -1.16 -6.65 -2.14
N GLU A 51 0.10 -7.01 -2.41
CA GLU A 51 1.28 -6.38 -1.84
C GLU A 51 2.37 -6.24 -2.91
N PHE A 52 2.95 -5.04 -3.01
CA PHE A 52 4.16 -4.75 -3.77
C PHE A 52 5.29 -4.47 -2.80
N ARG A 53 6.35 -5.27 -2.88
CA ARG A 53 7.56 -5.11 -2.07
C ARG A 53 8.63 -4.29 -2.82
N PRO A 54 9.62 -3.73 -2.10
CA PRO A 54 10.71 -2.95 -2.73
C PRO A 54 11.52 -3.76 -3.75
N ASP A 55 11.60 -5.08 -3.57
CA ASP A 55 12.31 -6.01 -4.48
C ASP A 55 11.52 -6.32 -5.77
N GLY A 56 10.36 -5.68 -5.98
CA GLY A 56 9.48 -5.92 -7.12
C GLY A 56 8.63 -7.18 -7.01
N ARG A 57 8.64 -7.87 -5.86
CA ARG A 57 7.76 -9.01 -5.64
C ARG A 57 6.33 -8.51 -5.42
N LEU A 58 5.44 -8.90 -6.34
CA LEU A 58 3.99 -8.79 -6.22
C LEU A 58 3.44 -10.07 -5.61
N ARG A 59 2.64 -9.94 -4.57
CA ARG A 59 1.86 -11.02 -3.97
C ARG A 59 0.38 -10.67 -4.08
N TYR A 60 -0.43 -11.62 -4.53
CA TYR A 60 -1.87 -11.48 -4.70
C TYR A 60 -2.57 -12.66 -4.04
N ALA A 61 -3.59 -12.37 -3.25
CA ALA A 61 -4.48 -13.35 -2.65
C ALA A 61 -5.94 -12.92 -2.87
N ASN A 62 -6.78 -13.84 -3.33
CA ASN A 62 -8.22 -13.63 -3.46
C ASN A 62 -8.95 -14.87 -2.97
N ASN A 63 -9.81 -14.67 -1.99
CA ASN A 63 -10.73 -15.66 -1.46
C ASN A 63 -12.15 -15.13 -1.61
N SER A 64 -12.88 -15.59 -2.62
CA SER A 64 -14.25 -15.11 -2.90
C SER A 64 -15.34 -16.12 -2.55
N ASN A 65 -14.97 -17.35 -2.15
CA ASN A 65 -15.89 -18.47 -1.91
C ASN A 65 -17.01 -18.64 -2.97
N TYR A 66 -16.79 -18.12 -4.18
CA TYR A 66 -17.78 -18.11 -5.24
C TYR A 66 -17.80 -19.49 -5.88
N LYS A 67 -18.95 -20.18 -5.84
CA LYS A 67 -19.12 -21.53 -6.41
C LYS A 67 -18.09 -22.56 -5.90
N ASN A 68 -17.72 -22.49 -4.61
CA ASN A 68 -16.72 -23.37 -3.99
C ASN A 68 -15.32 -23.24 -4.60
N ASP A 69 -14.97 -22.07 -5.12
CA ASP A 69 -13.62 -21.85 -5.63
C ASP A 69 -12.59 -21.92 -4.49
N THR A 70 -11.41 -22.45 -4.81
CA THR A 70 -10.28 -22.47 -3.89
C THR A 70 -9.62 -21.09 -3.86
N MET A 71 -9.06 -20.70 -2.72
CA MET A 71 -8.33 -19.42 -2.60
C MET A 71 -7.23 -19.30 -3.66
N ILE A 72 -7.28 -18.22 -4.45
CA ILE A 72 -6.29 -17.94 -5.49
C ILE A 72 -5.13 -17.18 -4.85
N ARG A 73 -3.94 -17.77 -4.92
CA ARG A 73 -2.68 -17.12 -4.53
C ARG A 73 -1.74 -17.07 -5.72
N LYS A 74 -1.21 -15.90 -6.02
CA LYS A 74 -0.24 -15.69 -7.11
C LYS A 74 0.90 -14.82 -6.63
N GLU A 75 2.09 -15.12 -7.12
CA GLU A 75 3.26 -14.30 -6.92
C GLU A 75 3.96 -14.09 -8.27
N ALA A 76 4.49 -12.90 -8.47
CA ALA A 76 5.25 -12.55 -9.65
C ALA A 76 6.26 -11.45 -9.30
N TYR A 77 7.28 -11.29 -10.14
CA TYR A 77 8.15 -10.12 -10.10
C TYR A 77 7.73 -9.13 -11.17
N VAL A 78 7.55 -7.88 -10.79
CA VAL A 78 7.23 -6.80 -11.72
C VAL A 78 8.48 -6.08 -12.18
N SER A 79 8.41 -5.45 -13.36
CA SER A 79 9.52 -4.65 -13.87
C SER A 79 9.74 -3.40 -13.00
N PRO A 80 10.96 -2.84 -12.97
CA PRO A 80 11.21 -1.56 -12.31
C PRO A 80 10.33 -0.41 -12.84
N ALA A 81 9.95 -0.45 -14.13
CA ALA A 81 9.05 0.54 -14.70
C ALA A 81 7.64 0.49 -14.09
N ALA A 82 7.14 -0.70 -13.74
CA ALA A 82 5.85 -0.85 -13.07
C ALA A 82 5.88 -0.32 -11.63
N LEU A 83 6.97 -0.58 -10.89
CA LEU A 83 7.15 0.01 -9.55
C LEU A 83 7.22 1.54 -9.60
N LYS A 84 7.99 2.08 -10.55
CA LYS A 84 8.10 3.52 -10.77
C LYS A 84 6.73 4.15 -11.05
N GLU A 85 5.92 3.51 -11.87
CA GLU A 85 4.58 4.00 -12.17
C GLU A 85 3.63 3.91 -10.98
N LEU A 86 3.70 2.83 -10.19
CA LEU A 86 2.92 2.71 -8.97
C LEU A 86 3.28 3.80 -7.95
N LYS A 87 4.58 4.09 -7.79
CA LYS A 87 5.06 5.21 -6.98
C LYS A 87 4.52 6.55 -7.48
N ARG A 88 4.57 6.81 -8.80
CA ARG A 88 4.01 8.02 -9.40
C ARG A 88 2.52 8.18 -9.10
N ILE A 89 1.73 7.11 -9.18
CA ILE A 89 0.30 7.10 -8.86
C ILE A 89 0.06 7.46 -7.38
N ILE A 90 0.85 6.89 -6.46
CA ILE A 90 0.76 7.19 -5.02
C ILE A 90 1.07 8.68 -4.77
N GLU A 91 2.14 9.20 -5.34
CA GLU A 91 2.55 10.60 -5.19
C GLU A 91 1.49 11.56 -5.77
N ASP A 92 1.01 11.30 -6.99
CA ASP A 92 0.00 12.13 -7.66
C ASP A 92 -1.35 12.12 -6.95
N SER A 93 -1.70 11.00 -6.30
CA SER A 93 -2.96 10.88 -5.55
C SER A 93 -2.99 11.70 -4.26
N GLN A 94 -1.82 12.18 -3.80
CA GLN A 94 -1.65 12.88 -2.52
C GLN A 94 -2.07 12.09 -1.28
N VAL A 95 -2.34 10.78 -1.41
CA VAL A 95 -2.81 9.89 -0.34
C VAL A 95 -1.88 9.90 0.89
N MET A 96 -0.59 10.17 0.71
CA MET A 96 0.41 10.27 1.78
C MET A 96 0.17 11.45 2.74
N SER A 97 -0.69 12.41 2.37
CA SER A 97 -1.02 13.59 3.19
C SER A 97 -2.38 13.49 3.89
N GLU A 98 -3.09 12.37 3.70
CA GLU A 98 -4.43 12.14 4.25
C GLU A 98 -4.39 11.50 5.66
N ASP A 99 -5.53 11.54 6.35
CA ASP A 99 -5.72 10.97 7.69
C ASP A 99 -7.10 10.31 7.80
N ASP A 100 -7.13 9.08 8.31
CA ASP A 100 -8.35 8.26 8.44
C ASP A 100 -9.09 8.44 9.77
N ASN A 101 -8.62 9.33 10.65
CA ASN A 101 -9.23 9.59 11.97
C ASN A 101 -10.74 9.88 11.93
N ASN A 102 -11.22 10.49 10.84
CA ASN A 102 -12.62 10.85 10.65
C ASN A 102 -13.35 9.94 9.64
N TRP A 103 -12.72 8.87 9.19
CA TRP A 103 -13.32 7.94 8.23
C TRP A 103 -14.24 6.94 8.94
N PRO A 104 -15.26 6.40 8.24
CA PRO A 104 -16.12 5.38 8.82
C PRO A 104 -15.32 4.14 9.24
N THR A 105 -15.49 3.72 10.49
CA THR A 105 -14.78 2.56 11.05
C THR A 105 -15.28 1.25 10.41
N PRO A 106 -14.44 0.20 10.35
CA PRO A 106 -14.85 -1.10 9.81
C PRO A 106 -16.07 -1.68 10.54
N ASP A 107 -16.97 -2.28 9.78
CA ASP A 107 -18.22 -2.85 10.29
C ASP A 107 -18.44 -4.29 9.78
N ARG A 108 -19.67 -4.80 9.93
CA ARG A 108 -20.06 -6.13 9.42
C ARG A 108 -20.12 -6.21 7.89
N VAL A 109 -20.30 -5.09 7.19
CA VAL A 109 -20.35 -5.04 5.73
C VAL A 109 -18.95 -5.23 5.15
N GLY A 110 -17.94 -4.73 5.83
CA GLY A 110 -16.55 -5.08 5.57
C GLY A 110 -15.55 -4.04 6.00
N ARG A 111 -14.30 -4.31 5.63
CA ARG A 111 -13.12 -3.53 5.93
C ARG A 111 -12.28 -3.31 4.68
N GLN A 112 -11.65 -2.15 4.60
CA GLN A 112 -10.54 -1.85 3.73
C GLN A 112 -9.33 -1.39 4.54
N GLU A 113 -8.15 -1.79 4.11
CA GLU A 113 -6.88 -1.35 4.67
C GLU A 113 -5.94 -0.97 3.51
N LEU A 114 -5.28 0.18 3.63
CA LEU A 114 -4.24 0.62 2.70
C LEU A 114 -3.00 0.97 3.52
N GLU A 115 -1.88 0.37 3.19
CA GLU A 115 -0.60 0.61 3.85
C GLU A 115 0.44 0.98 2.79
N VAL A 116 1.15 2.08 3.02
CA VAL A 116 2.13 2.61 2.07
C VAL A 116 3.39 3.06 2.81
N MET A 117 4.55 2.59 2.35
CA MET A 117 5.84 3.21 2.64
C MET A 117 6.34 3.83 1.34
N CYS A 118 6.62 5.14 1.35
CA CYS A 118 7.17 5.83 0.19
C CYS A 118 8.01 7.01 0.66
N ASN A 119 9.22 7.17 0.11
CA ASN A 119 10.13 8.28 0.41
C ASN A 119 10.42 8.42 1.92
N GLY A 120 10.58 7.28 2.62
CA GLY A 120 10.82 7.24 4.07
C GLY A 120 9.62 7.62 4.94
N THR A 121 8.44 7.84 4.34
CA THR A 121 7.19 8.13 5.04
C THR A 121 6.28 6.91 5.02
N HIS A 122 5.64 6.61 6.16
CA HIS A 122 4.70 5.50 6.32
C HIS A 122 3.30 6.01 6.63
N ILE A 123 2.31 5.50 5.92
CA ILE A 123 0.89 5.66 6.23
C ILE A 123 0.21 4.30 6.32
N SER A 124 -0.85 4.22 7.12
CA SER A 124 -1.69 3.04 7.27
C SER A 124 -3.10 3.49 7.56
N PHE A 125 -4.01 3.27 6.62
CA PHE A 125 -5.42 3.60 6.74
C PHE A 125 -6.27 2.35 6.96
N THR A 126 -7.36 2.50 7.70
CA THR A 126 -8.37 1.47 7.91
C THR A 126 -9.75 2.09 7.89
N THR A 127 -10.61 1.61 6.99
CA THR A 127 -11.99 2.10 6.86
C THR A 127 -12.96 0.97 6.57
N SER A 128 -14.26 1.26 6.62
CA SER A 128 -15.29 0.31 6.16
C SER A 128 -15.23 0.10 4.64
N LYS A 129 -15.87 -0.97 4.19
CA LYS A 129 -15.97 -1.27 2.76
C LYS A 129 -16.80 -0.19 2.05
N THR A 130 -16.17 0.58 1.17
CA THR A 130 -16.83 1.62 0.38
C THR A 130 -17.70 0.96 -0.69
N GLY A 131 -18.99 1.28 -0.67
CA GLY A 131 -19.94 0.92 -1.72
C GLY A 131 -20.32 2.15 -2.54
N PRO A 132 -20.85 1.99 -3.75
CA PRO A 132 -21.23 3.12 -4.62
C PRO A 132 -22.23 4.10 -3.98
N ASN A 133 -22.96 3.68 -2.94
CA ASN A 133 -23.99 4.48 -2.26
C ASN A 133 -23.61 4.98 -0.86
N GLN A 134 -22.37 4.78 -0.38
CA GLN A 134 -22.01 5.18 0.99
C GLN A 134 -21.81 6.69 1.18
N HIS A 135 -21.68 7.47 0.11
CA HIS A 135 -21.62 8.94 0.20
C HIS A 135 -22.95 9.60 0.64
N ARG A 136 -24.05 8.84 0.78
CA ARG A 136 -25.37 9.39 1.16
C ARG A 136 -25.71 9.29 2.64
N ALA A 137 -24.86 8.69 3.48
CA ALA A 137 -25.07 8.70 4.91
C ALA A 137 -24.70 10.07 5.49
N HIS A 138 -25.61 11.04 5.38
CA HIS A 138 -25.59 12.21 6.26
C HIS A 138 -25.74 11.70 7.70
N PRO A 139 -24.88 12.11 8.65
CA PRO A 139 -25.18 11.90 10.05
C PRO A 139 -26.41 12.75 10.38
N SER A 140 -27.53 12.10 10.67
CA SER A 140 -28.70 12.76 11.24
C SER A 140 -28.25 13.47 12.52
N ALA A 141 -28.46 14.78 12.56
CA ALA A 141 -28.11 15.65 13.67
C ALA A 141 -28.75 15.18 14.97
N SER A 142 -27.93 14.75 15.92
CA SER A 142 -28.14 14.97 17.36
C SER A 142 -26.85 14.62 18.10
N ASN A 143 -26.02 15.63 18.38
CA ASN A 143 -25.31 15.73 19.65
C ASN A 143 -24.78 17.15 19.84
N SER A 144 -25.20 17.74 20.96
CA SER A 144 -24.86 19.05 21.47
C SER A 144 -23.34 19.26 21.59
N PRO A 145 -22.83 20.51 21.51
CA PRO A 145 -21.39 20.75 21.57
C PRO A 145 -20.86 20.46 22.97
N LEU A 146 -19.92 19.50 23.07
CA LEU A 146 -19.15 19.27 24.29
C LEU A 146 -18.21 20.46 24.54
N SER A 147 -18.18 20.93 25.79
CA SER A 147 -17.36 22.04 26.25
C SER A 147 -15.86 21.79 26.10
N GLY A 148 -15.11 22.86 25.85
CA GLY A 148 -13.68 22.88 25.48
C GLY A 148 -12.65 22.37 26.50
N GLU A 149 -13.02 21.52 27.45
CA GLU A 149 -12.08 20.86 28.38
C GLU A 149 -11.84 19.37 28.05
N GLU A 150 -12.57 18.76 27.12
CA GLU A 150 -12.38 17.34 26.75
C GLU A 150 -11.45 17.11 25.54
N LEU A 151 -10.83 18.18 25.02
CA LEU A 151 -9.87 18.09 23.90
C LEU A 151 -8.45 17.70 24.33
N LEU A 152 -8.12 17.69 25.63
CA LEU A 152 -6.75 17.49 26.12
C LEU A 152 -6.44 16.04 26.58
N ARG A 153 -7.39 15.10 26.48
CA ARG A 153 -7.19 13.69 26.88
C ARG A 153 -7.19 12.68 25.73
N LYS A 154 -7.41 13.11 24.48
CA LYS A 154 -7.39 12.23 23.30
C LYS A 154 -6.24 12.61 22.36
N GLY A 155 -5.02 12.61 22.90
CA GLY A 155 -3.80 12.63 22.10
C GLY A 155 -3.56 11.28 21.44
N GLY A 156 -4.29 10.99 20.37
CA GLY A 156 -4.01 9.86 19.48
C GLY A 156 -2.86 10.24 18.55
N HIS A 157 -1.64 9.85 18.93
CA HIS A 157 -0.44 10.02 18.11
C HIS A 157 -0.66 9.41 16.71
N CYS A 158 -0.48 10.21 15.66
CA CYS A 158 -0.02 9.69 14.37
C CYS A 158 1.22 8.85 14.66
N ARG A 159 1.14 7.53 14.52
CA ARG A 159 2.28 6.67 14.83
C ARG A 159 3.20 6.62 13.62
N LEU A 160 3.91 7.72 13.39
CA LEU A 160 5.14 7.72 12.59
C LEU A 160 6.07 6.67 13.19
N ARG A 161 6.14 5.47 12.60
CA ARG A 161 7.10 4.45 13.02
C ARG A 161 8.36 4.61 12.20
N VAL A 162 9.35 5.27 12.78
CA VAL A 162 10.75 5.05 12.40
C VAL A 162 11.14 3.67 12.95
N GLY A 163 11.41 2.71 12.06
CA GLY A 163 12.06 1.45 12.40
C GLY A 163 11.32 0.17 11.99
N ASN A 164 12.08 -0.77 11.42
CA ASN A 164 11.70 -2.12 10.97
C ASN A 164 11.08 -3.00 12.06
N ARG A 165 9.83 -2.74 12.47
CA ARG A 165 9.07 -3.64 13.36
C ARG A 165 7.60 -3.70 12.94
N LEU A 166 7.24 -4.85 12.36
CA LEU A 166 5.85 -5.24 12.05
C LEU A 166 4.95 -5.06 13.28
N ASP A 167 3.69 -4.69 13.04
CA ASP A 167 2.69 -4.46 14.08
C ASP A 167 2.44 -5.71 14.95
N PRO A 168 2.48 -5.59 16.29
CA PRO A 168 2.15 -6.69 17.21
C PRO A 168 0.74 -7.26 17.02
N LYS A 169 -0.21 -6.50 16.45
CA LYS A 169 -1.56 -7.01 16.12
C LYS A 169 -1.53 -8.07 15.02
N MET A 170 -0.49 -8.11 14.18
CA MET A 170 -0.35 -9.08 13.10
C MET A 170 0.26 -10.42 13.59
N GLN A 171 0.93 -10.44 14.75
CA GLN A 171 1.44 -11.68 15.36
C GLN A 171 0.37 -12.46 16.15
N ALA A 172 -0.83 -11.90 16.32
CA ALA A 172 -1.94 -12.58 16.96
C ALA A 172 -2.74 -13.42 15.95
N ASP A 173 -2.85 -12.99 14.69
CA ASP A 173 -3.69 -13.65 13.68
C ASP A 173 -2.99 -14.84 12.99
N GLN A 174 -1.66 -14.98 13.13
CA GLN A 174 -0.90 -16.13 12.60
C GLN A 174 -0.79 -17.31 13.58
N ARG A 175 -1.44 -17.24 14.75
CA ARG A 175 -1.38 -18.26 15.80
C ARG A 175 -2.71 -18.95 16.11
N GLU A 176 -3.74 -18.71 15.30
CA GLU A 176 -5.04 -19.39 15.47
C GLU A 176 -5.31 -20.46 14.38
N ASP A 177 -4.32 -20.77 13.52
CA ASP A 177 -4.40 -21.80 12.49
C ASP A 177 -3.46 -23.01 12.77
N GLU A 178 -3.31 -23.42 14.03
CA GLU A 178 -2.79 -24.76 14.42
C GLU A 178 -3.86 -25.60 15.12
#